data_AF-A0A2A2V906-F1
#
_entry.id   AF-A0A2A2V906-F1
#
_cell.length_a   1.000
_cell.length_b   1.000
_cell.length_c   1.000
_cell.angle_alpha   90.00
_cell.angle_beta   90.00
_cell.angle_gamma   90.00
#
_symmetry.space_group_name_H-M   'P 1'
#
loop_
_entity.id
_entity.type
_entity.pdbx_description
1 polymer ?
#
loop_
_entity_poly.entity_id
_entity_poly.type
_entity_poly.pdbx_seq_one_letter_code
_entity_poly.pdbx_strand_id
1 'polypeptide(L)'
;MSRATAGQMARSAPPKRKLPMVEMMIGMLSESLSMSAEWRREKAEEFPHDANRNLEAAAELDRLAAEALKAVGSSLDRRFSQAFERVEEDCLCWTEQESQLIREVGFHWSGDINDFINTLISRCCDQLEVREVAQ
;
A
#
# COMPACT_ATOMS: atom_id res chain seq x y z
N MET A 1 -0.09 52.16 -37.48
CA MET A 1 1.10 51.35 -37.11
C MET A 1 0.93 50.99 -35.64
N SER A 2 0.43 49.78 -35.29
CA SER A 2 1.22 48.59 -34.84
C SER A 2 2.33 48.96 -33.85
N ARG A 3 2.49 48.38 -32.64
CA ARG A 3 2.14 47.05 -32.10
C ARG A 3 2.21 47.08 -30.55
N ALA A 4 1.54 46.12 -29.94
CA ALA A 4 1.46 45.82 -28.50
C ALA A 4 2.80 45.45 -27.84
N THR A 5 2.88 45.56 -26.51
CA THR A 5 3.83 44.80 -25.69
C THR A 5 3.09 44.17 -24.52
N ALA A 6 2.65 42.93 -24.73
CA ALA A 6 2.16 42.07 -23.67
C ALA A 6 3.38 41.61 -22.84
N GLY A 7 3.43 42.03 -21.58
CA GLY A 7 4.34 41.49 -20.59
C GLY A 7 3.97 40.05 -20.28
N GLN A 8 4.66 39.11 -20.92
CA GLN A 8 4.52 37.69 -20.71
C GLN A 8 5.24 37.31 -19.41
N MET A 9 4.56 37.50 -18.27
CA MET A 9 4.93 36.80 -17.06
C MET A 9 4.61 35.32 -17.27
N ALA A 10 5.65 34.55 -17.55
CA ALA A 10 5.61 33.10 -17.46
C ALA A 10 5.20 32.73 -16.03
N ARG A 11 3.90 32.52 -15.83
CA ARG A 11 3.39 31.77 -14.68
C ARG A 11 3.96 30.36 -14.84
N SER A 12 5.07 30.09 -14.15
CA SER A 12 5.54 28.73 -13.97
C SER A 12 4.35 27.93 -13.45
N ALA A 13 3.97 26.87 -14.17
CA ALA A 13 2.94 25.97 -13.70
C ALA A 13 3.29 25.52 -12.27
N PRO A 14 2.34 25.50 -11.32
CA PRO A 14 2.60 24.95 -10.01
C PRO A 14 3.13 23.52 -10.18
N PRO A 15 4.13 23.08 -9.40
CA PRO A 15 4.61 21.71 -9.47
C PRO A 15 3.40 20.79 -9.31
N LYS A 16 3.20 19.88 -10.28
CA LYS A 16 2.11 18.90 -10.26
C LYS A 16 2.19 18.18 -8.93
N ARG A 17 1.22 18.42 -8.04
CA ARG A 17 1.15 17.76 -6.72
C ARG A 17 1.16 16.25 -6.97
N LYS A 18 2.23 15.56 -6.53
CA LYS A 18 2.35 14.09 -6.53
C LYS A 18 1.45 13.41 -5.48
N LEU A 19 0.73 14.20 -4.68
CA LEU A 19 -0.15 13.74 -3.60
C LEU A 19 -1.30 12.79 -3.99
N PRO A 20 -1.99 12.90 -5.15
CA PRO A 20 -3.16 12.05 -5.41
C PRO A 20 -2.81 10.58 -5.66
N MET A 21 -1.58 10.27 -6.08
CA MET A 21 -1.19 8.89 -6.37
C MET A 21 -0.91 8.09 -5.09
N VAL A 22 -0.27 8.70 -4.10
CA VAL A 22 0.05 8.05 -2.81
C VAL A 22 -1.21 7.80 -1.99
N GLU A 23 -2.08 8.82 -1.93
CA GLU A 23 -3.40 8.70 -1.29
C GLU A 23 -4.22 7.57 -1.95
N MET A 24 -4.19 7.49 -3.29
CA MET A 24 -4.84 6.41 -4.03
C MET A 24 -4.25 5.03 -3.66
N MET A 25 -2.93 4.88 -3.60
CA MET A 25 -2.30 3.61 -3.27
C MET A 25 -2.60 3.15 -1.84
N ILE A 26 -2.57 4.08 -0.87
CA ILE A 26 -2.94 3.76 0.51
C ILE A 26 -4.42 3.36 0.58
N GLY A 27 -5.27 4.02 -0.21
CA GLY A 27 -6.66 3.61 -0.40
C GLY A 27 -6.78 2.17 -0.91
N MET A 28 -6.03 1.80 -1.95
CA MET A 28 -6.02 0.44 -2.50
C MET A 28 -5.53 -0.61 -1.49
N LEU A 29 -4.50 -0.29 -0.70
CA LEU A 29 -4.02 -1.18 0.36
C LEU A 29 -5.11 -1.37 1.43
N SER A 30 -5.73 -0.27 1.88
CA SER A 30 -6.84 -0.34 2.83
C SER A 30 -8.01 -1.17 2.31
N GLU A 31 -8.34 -1.04 1.02
CA GLU A 31 -9.39 -1.84 0.38
C GLU A 31 -9.00 -3.32 0.33
N SER A 32 -7.78 -3.65 -0.07
CA SER A 32 -7.29 -5.03 -0.13
C SER A 32 -7.28 -5.72 1.24
N LEU A 33 -6.91 -4.98 2.29
CA LEU A 33 -7.01 -5.44 3.68
C LEU A 33 -8.48 -5.69 4.09
N SER A 34 -9.39 -4.77 3.74
CA SER A 34 -10.81 -4.88 4.07
C SER A 34 -11.49 -6.04 3.35
N MET A 35 -11.22 -6.23 2.06
CA MET A 35 -11.71 -7.37 1.27
C MET A 35 -11.20 -8.68 1.84
N SER A 36 -9.95 -8.72 2.29
CA SER A 36 -9.39 -9.91 2.93
C SER A 36 -10.02 -10.18 4.30
N ALA A 37 -10.37 -9.14 5.06
CA ALA A 37 -11.11 -9.29 6.31
C ALA A 37 -12.49 -9.91 6.05
N GLU A 38 -13.21 -9.44 5.01
CA GLU A 38 -14.49 -10.01 4.59
C GLU A 38 -14.35 -11.48 4.20
N TRP A 39 -13.36 -11.81 3.36
CA TRP A 39 -13.06 -13.20 3.00
C TRP A 39 -12.79 -14.08 4.24
N ARG A 40 -12.09 -13.56 5.26
CA ARG A 40 -11.89 -14.31 6.51
C ARG A 40 -13.20 -14.56 7.26
N ARG A 41 -14.13 -13.61 7.28
CA ARG A 41 -15.46 -13.83 7.87
C ARG A 41 -16.23 -14.92 7.13
N GLU A 42 -16.19 -14.92 5.80
CA GLU A 42 -16.76 -16.00 4.98
C GLU A 42 -16.13 -17.36 5.32
N LYS A 43 -14.80 -17.41 5.49
CA LYS A 43 -14.10 -18.64 5.90
C LYS A 43 -14.44 -19.10 7.31
N ALA A 44 -14.77 -18.20 8.22
CA ALA A 44 -15.27 -18.59 9.54
C ALA A 44 -16.62 -19.31 9.46
N GLU A 45 -17.48 -18.93 8.50
CA GLU A 45 -18.77 -19.58 8.26
C GLU A 45 -18.59 -20.93 7.55
N GLU A 46 -17.73 -21.01 6.54
CA GLU A 46 -17.42 -22.25 5.81
C GLU A 46 -16.72 -23.29 6.69
N PHE A 47 -15.86 -22.85 7.62
CA PHE A 47 -15.03 -23.73 8.46
C PHE A 47 -15.22 -23.43 9.96
N PRO A 48 -16.33 -23.88 10.57
CA PRO A 48 -16.66 -23.56 11.97
C PRO A 48 -15.61 -23.99 13.00
N HIS A 49 -14.83 -25.03 12.71
CA HIS A 49 -13.76 -25.51 13.59
C HIS A 49 -12.57 -24.54 13.67
N ASP A 50 -12.37 -23.71 12.65
CA ASP A 50 -11.35 -22.67 12.57
C ASP A 50 -11.96 -21.26 12.65
N ALA A 51 -13.25 -21.15 13.02
CA ALA A 51 -13.97 -19.88 13.03
C ALA A 51 -13.27 -18.81 13.89
N ASN A 52 -12.85 -19.16 15.10
CA ASN A 52 -12.20 -18.20 16.00
C ASN A 52 -10.93 -17.60 15.37
N ARG A 53 -10.07 -18.42 14.77
CA ARG A 53 -8.82 -17.94 14.14
C ARG A 53 -9.11 -17.04 12.93
N ASN A 54 -10.11 -17.39 12.13
CA ASN A 54 -10.50 -16.57 10.99
C ASN A 54 -11.09 -15.22 11.44
N LEU A 55 -11.93 -15.20 12.47
CA LEU A 55 -12.52 -13.97 13.00
C LEU A 55 -11.48 -13.06 13.67
N GLU A 56 -10.54 -13.63 14.43
CA GLU A 56 -9.41 -12.87 15.00
C GLU A 56 -8.58 -12.21 13.89
N ALA A 57 -8.26 -12.96 12.84
CA ALA A 57 -7.51 -12.40 11.72
C ALA A 57 -8.31 -11.35 10.92
N ALA A 58 -9.62 -11.52 10.77
CA ALA A 58 -10.49 -10.51 10.17
C ALA A 58 -10.42 -9.20 10.97
N ALA A 59 -10.46 -9.27 12.30
CA ALA A 59 -10.39 -8.10 13.17
C ALA A 59 -9.03 -7.39 13.06
N GLU A 60 -7.93 -8.13 12.96
CA GLU A 60 -6.60 -7.54 12.72
C GLU A 60 -6.52 -6.85 11.35
N LEU A 61 -7.07 -7.47 10.29
CA LEU A 61 -7.13 -6.87 8.96
C LEU A 61 -7.96 -5.59 8.93
N ASP A 62 -9.12 -5.56 9.60
CA ASP A 62 -9.94 -4.34 9.75
C ASP A 62 -9.17 -3.23 10.46
N ARG A 63 -8.44 -3.58 11.54
CA ARG A 63 -7.62 -2.64 12.29
C ARG A 63 -6.55 -2.01 11.38
N LEU A 64 -5.81 -2.83 10.63
CA LEU A 64 -4.78 -2.35 9.70
C LEU A 64 -5.37 -1.48 8.59
N ALA A 65 -6.52 -1.86 8.02
CA ALA A 65 -7.20 -1.06 7.00
C ALA A 65 -7.55 0.35 7.53
N ALA A 66 -8.12 0.41 8.74
CA ALA A 66 -8.45 1.67 9.38
C ALA A 66 -7.20 2.51 9.72
N GLU A 67 -6.10 1.87 10.12
CA GLU A 67 -4.82 2.54 10.37
C GLU A 67 -4.19 3.08 9.08
N ALA A 68 -4.28 2.36 7.97
CA ALA A 68 -3.78 2.78 6.67
C ALA A 68 -4.40 4.12 6.23
N LEU A 69 -5.73 4.22 6.29
CA LEU A 69 -6.44 5.46 5.93
C LEU A 69 -6.10 6.63 6.86
N LYS A 70 -5.88 6.37 8.15
CA LYS A 70 -5.48 7.41 9.13
C LYS A 70 -4.06 7.89 8.90
N ALA A 71 -3.23 7.07 8.27
CA ALA A 71 -1.85 7.39 8.01
C ALA A 71 -1.65 8.23 6.75
N VAL A 72 -2.71 8.49 5.98
CA VAL A 72 -2.72 9.45 4.87
C VAL A 72 -2.27 10.84 5.36
N GLY A 73 -1.35 11.46 4.62
CA GLY A 73 -0.71 12.73 4.94
C GLY A 73 0.40 12.65 6.00
N SER A 74 0.71 11.44 6.51
CA SER A 74 1.75 11.25 7.54
C SER A 74 3.13 10.96 6.95
N SER A 75 4.11 10.64 7.81
CA SER A 75 5.43 10.18 7.35
C SER A 75 5.39 8.81 6.66
N LEU A 76 4.31 8.05 6.84
CA LEU A 76 4.06 6.77 6.18
C LEU A 76 3.86 6.98 4.67
N ASP A 77 3.05 7.96 4.26
CA ASP A 77 2.84 8.35 2.85
C ASP A 77 4.14 8.54 2.11
N ARG A 78 5.07 9.27 2.71
CA ARG A 78 6.36 9.56 2.07
C ARG A 78 7.17 8.28 1.85
N ARG A 79 7.21 7.39 2.84
CA ARG A 79 7.95 6.12 2.73
C ARG A 79 7.31 5.19 1.71
N PHE A 80 5.99 5.06 1.76
CA PHE A 80 5.20 4.26 0.83
C PHE A 80 5.42 4.75 -0.62
N SER A 81 5.32 6.07 -0.84
CA SER A 81 5.59 6.69 -2.15
C SER A 81 7.00 6.42 -2.65
N GLN A 82 8.02 6.58 -1.79
CA GLN A 82 9.42 6.39 -2.18
C GLN A 82 9.73 4.94 -2.50
N ALA A 83 9.14 4.00 -1.76
CA ALA A 83 9.29 2.59 -2.06
C ALA A 83 8.62 2.25 -3.40
N PHE A 84 7.37 2.66 -3.59
CA PHE A 84 6.66 2.39 -4.83
C PHE A 84 7.37 2.95 -6.07
N GLU A 85 7.89 4.18 -6.01
CA GLU A 85 8.71 4.77 -7.10
C GLU A 85 9.97 3.93 -7.41
N ARG A 86 10.52 3.18 -6.45
CA ARG A 86 11.65 2.27 -6.67
C ARG A 86 11.24 0.92 -7.25
N VAL A 87 10.03 0.46 -6.94
CA VAL A 87 9.48 -0.81 -7.46
C VAL A 87 8.71 -0.60 -8.77
N GLU A 88 8.67 0.63 -9.31
CA GLU A 88 7.87 0.98 -10.51
C GLU A 88 8.26 0.17 -11.76
N GLU A 89 9.46 -0.44 -11.81
CA GLU A 89 9.86 -1.37 -12.87
C GLU A 89 9.24 -2.79 -12.73
N ASP A 90 8.72 -3.18 -11.55
CA ASP A 90 8.16 -4.52 -11.29
C ASP A 90 6.91 -4.49 -10.38
N CYS A 91 5.83 -3.90 -10.89
CA CYS A 91 4.52 -3.87 -10.21
C CYS A 91 3.96 -5.25 -9.80
N LEU A 92 4.44 -6.33 -10.45
CA LEU A 92 4.02 -7.70 -10.12
C LEU A 92 4.64 -8.19 -8.81
N CYS A 93 5.90 -7.83 -8.54
CA CYS A 93 6.55 -8.13 -7.26
C CYS A 93 5.75 -7.54 -6.08
N TRP A 94 5.32 -6.28 -6.20
CA TRP A 94 4.54 -5.62 -5.16
C TRP A 94 3.23 -6.34 -4.84
N THR A 95 2.43 -6.62 -5.86
CA THR A 95 1.09 -7.22 -5.70
C THR A 95 1.16 -8.61 -5.05
N GLU A 96 2.14 -9.41 -5.44
CA GLU A 96 2.34 -10.74 -4.88
C GLU A 96 2.78 -10.68 -3.42
N GLN A 97 3.76 -9.82 -3.09
CA GLN A 97 4.24 -9.66 -1.72
C GLN A 97 3.16 -9.09 -0.79
N GLU A 98 2.35 -8.15 -1.29
CA GLU A 98 1.19 -7.63 -0.57
C GLU A 98 0.19 -8.75 -0.28
N SER A 99 -0.20 -9.51 -1.31
CA SER A 99 -1.14 -10.63 -1.16
C SER A 99 -0.64 -11.70 -0.18
N GLN A 100 0.64 -12.04 -0.22
CA GLN A 100 1.24 -12.99 0.71
C GLN A 100 1.23 -12.47 2.15
N LEU A 101 1.68 -11.23 2.37
CA LEU A 101 1.72 -10.64 3.71
C LEU A 101 0.32 -10.50 4.31
N ILE A 102 -0.67 -10.08 3.53
CA ILE A 102 -2.09 -10.02 3.95
C ILE A 102 -2.58 -11.41 4.42
N ARG A 103 -2.22 -12.49 3.72
CA ARG A 103 -2.62 -13.86 4.13
C ARG A 103 -1.99 -14.28 5.45
N GLU A 104 -0.84 -13.73 5.83
CA GLU A 104 -0.17 -14.05 7.09
C GLU A 104 -0.76 -13.33 8.32
N VAL A 105 -1.48 -12.22 8.10
CA VAL A 105 -2.10 -11.42 9.17
C VAL A 105 -3.03 -12.28 10.03
N GLY A 106 -2.83 -12.18 11.35
CA GLY A 106 -3.61 -12.91 12.35
C GLY A 106 -3.25 -14.39 12.48
N PHE A 107 -2.23 -14.87 11.76
CA PHE A 107 -1.72 -16.24 11.88
C PHE A 107 -0.24 -16.29 12.19
N HIS A 108 0.58 -15.71 11.31
CA HIS A 108 2.04 -15.74 11.38
C HIS A 108 2.65 -14.34 11.36
N TRP A 109 1.81 -13.33 11.13
CA TRP A 109 2.19 -11.93 11.16
C TRP A 109 1.30 -11.14 12.12
N SER A 110 1.93 -10.25 12.88
CA SER A 110 1.30 -9.29 13.79
C SER A 110 2.16 -8.03 13.84
N GLY A 111 1.54 -6.85 13.90
CA GLY A 111 2.22 -5.56 13.95
C GLY A 111 1.26 -4.43 13.66
N ASP A 112 1.74 -3.19 13.67
CA ASP A 112 0.94 -2.04 13.22
C ASP A 112 1.06 -1.80 11.71
N ILE A 113 0.33 -0.80 11.18
CA ILE A 113 0.41 -0.48 9.75
C ILE A 113 1.80 -0.04 9.27
N ASN A 114 2.63 0.58 10.13
CA ASN A 114 3.99 0.94 9.77
C ASN A 114 4.84 -0.33 9.64
N ASP A 115 4.72 -1.26 10.58
CA ASP A 115 5.40 -2.55 10.52
C ASP A 115 5.00 -3.32 9.27
N PHE A 116 3.70 -3.31 8.93
CA PHE A 116 3.19 -3.95 7.73
C PHE A 116 3.83 -3.40 6.47
N ILE A 117 3.82 -2.07 6.31
CA ILE A 117 4.40 -1.41 5.14
C ILE A 117 5.91 -1.58 5.08
N ASN A 118 6.62 -1.47 6.19
CA ASN A 118 8.07 -1.71 6.21
C ASN A 118 8.39 -3.15 5.81
N THR A 119 7.60 -4.12 6.28
CA THR A 119 7.75 -5.54 5.91
C THR A 119 7.52 -5.74 4.41
N LEU A 120 6.46 -5.14 3.87
CA LEU A 120 6.13 -5.21 2.46
C LEU A 120 7.25 -4.60 1.59
N ILE A 121 7.73 -3.42 1.96
CA ILE A 121 8.84 -2.75 1.27
C ILE A 121 10.10 -3.62 1.30
N SER A 122 10.45 -4.18 2.46
CA SER A 122 11.63 -5.06 2.60
C SER A 122 11.51 -6.27 1.67
N ARG A 123 10.36 -6.97 1.67
CA ARG A 123 10.13 -8.14 0.81
C ARG A 123 10.27 -7.81 -0.67
N CYS A 124 9.75 -6.67 -1.09
CA CYS A 124 9.86 -6.21 -2.48
C CYS A 124 11.32 -5.88 -2.83
N CYS A 125 12.04 -5.15 -1.98
CA CYS A 125 13.45 -4.81 -2.21
C CYS A 125 14.36 -6.04 -2.25
N ASP A 126 14.22 -6.97 -1.30
CA ASP A 126 15.03 -8.19 -1.23
C ASP A 126 14.84 -9.06 -2.49
N GLN A 127 13.60 -9.11 -3.01
CA GLN A 127 13.31 -9.89 -4.21
C GLN A 127 13.87 -9.26 -5.49
N LEU A 128 13.96 -7.93 -5.56
CA LEU A 128 14.61 -7.22 -6.67
C LEU A 128 16.11 -7.47 -6.68
N GLU A 129 16.79 -7.40 -5.53
CA GLU A 129 18.23 -7.66 -5.43
C GLU A 129 18.59 -9.10 -5.88
N VAL A 130 17.76 -10.09 -5.52
CA VAL A 130 17.96 -11.48 -5.98
C VAL A 130 17.82 -11.61 -7.50
N ARG A 131 16.93 -10.84 -8.13
CA ARG A 131 16.72 -10.88 -9.59
C ARG A 131 17.84 -10.19 -10.36
N GLU A 132 18.39 -9.11 -9.84
CA GLU A 132 19.53 -8.41 -10.47
C GLU A 132 20.81 -9.25 -10.44
N VAL A 133 21.06 -10.03 -9.37
CA VAL A 133 22.23 -10.92 -9.26
C VAL A 133 22.12 -12.16 -10.16
N ALA A 134 20.90 -12.51 -10.60
CA ALA A 134 20.64 -13.67 -11.44
C ALA A 134 20.67 -13.37 -12.96
N GLN A 135 20.89 -12.12 -13.37
CA GLN A 135 21.07 -11.69 -14.76
C GLN A 135 22.56 -11.54 -15.12
#